data_AF-A0AAU5S7Z8-F1
#
_entry.id   AF-A0AAU5S7Z8-F1
#
_cell.length_a   1.000
_cell.length_b   1.000
_cell.length_c   1.000
_cell.angle_alpha   90.00
_cell.angle_beta   90.00
_cell.angle_gamma   90.00
#
_symmetry.space_group_name_H-M   'P 1'
#
loop_
_entity.id
_entity.type
_entity.pdbx_description
1 polymer ?
#
loop_
_entity_poly.entity_id
_entity_poly.type
_entity_poly.pdbx_seq_one_letter_code
_entity_poly.pdbx_strand_id
1 'polypeptide(L)'
;MTALGTLMAGSVPTGQGVGEWSSVEGFYCGGPLDWNLNFTAGDMPWHLDATSYAPATDTTTGTLTGLSLHAVGSAATADFDGPGGPGSGTGSVTFSYDNATHQLTLTGGNMEAYNVHGAIIGLLNDGDPVDFGTTMPVTPAQTIRPDGVTG
;
A
#
# COMPACT_ATOMS: atom_id res chain seq x y z
N MET A 1 9.28 6.33 5.13
CA MET A 1 8.34 5.20 5.24
C MET A 1 9.17 3.94 5.40
N THR A 2 8.89 3.15 6.43
CA THR A 2 9.51 1.83 6.61
C THR A 2 8.39 0.82 6.78
N ALA A 3 8.13 0.04 5.73
CA ALA A 3 7.26 -1.12 5.81
C ALA A 3 8.12 -2.36 6.10
N LEU A 4 7.69 -3.19 7.04
CA LEU A 4 8.31 -4.47 7.34
C LEU A 4 7.41 -5.58 6.79
N GLY A 5 7.92 -6.26 5.78
CA GLY A 5 7.24 -7.36 5.14
C GLY A 5 8.27 -8.24 4.45
N THR A 6 7.95 -9.52 4.32
CA THR A 6 8.80 -10.44 3.56
C THR A 6 8.16 -10.61 2.21
N LEU A 7 8.76 -10.02 1.18
CA LEU A 7 8.46 -10.41 -0.19
C LEU A 7 9.22 -11.71 -0.49
N MET A 8 8.74 -12.44 -1.49
CA MET A 8 9.39 -13.62 -2.03
C MET A 8 10.46 -13.17 -3.01
N ALA A 9 11.62 -13.82 -2.92
CA ALA A 9 12.66 -13.73 -3.92
C ALA A 9 12.51 -14.86 -4.94
N GLY A 10 12.70 -14.55 -6.22
CA GLY A 10 12.68 -15.51 -7.32
C GLY A 10 11.45 -15.42 -8.20
N SER A 11 11.19 -16.52 -8.92
CA SER A 11 10.05 -16.63 -9.81
C SER A 11 8.80 -17.02 -9.00
N VAL A 12 7.71 -16.27 -9.17
CA VAL A 12 6.44 -16.43 -8.45
C VAL A 12 5.31 -16.63 -9.46
N PRO A 13 4.42 -17.61 -9.35
CA PRO A 13 3.41 -17.79 -10.37
C PRO A 13 2.54 -16.53 -10.51
N THR A 14 2.19 -16.15 -11.73
CA THR A 14 1.33 -15.00 -11.98
C THR A 14 0.02 -15.13 -11.20
N GLY A 15 -0.35 -14.08 -10.46
CA GLY A 15 -1.55 -14.06 -9.62
C GLY A 15 -1.41 -14.83 -8.31
N GLN A 16 -0.21 -15.23 -7.91
CA GLN A 16 0.09 -15.70 -6.55
C GLN A 16 0.71 -14.58 -5.72
N GLY A 17 0.36 -14.58 -4.44
CA GLY A 17 0.90 -13.66 -3.46
C GLY A 17 2.42 -13.79 -3.42
N VAL A 18 3.13 -12.72 -3.72
CA VAL A 18 4.59 -12.59 -3.69
C VAL A 18 5.09 -12.11 -2.35
N GLY A 19 4.24 -11.98 -1.35
CA GLY A 19 4.64 -11.58 -0.01
C GLY A 19 3.48 -11.08 0.83
N GLU A 20 3.78 -10.97 2.11
CA GLU A 20 2.89 -10.40 3.10
C GLU A 20 3.61 -9.28 3.83
N TRP A 21 2.86 -8.24 4.14
CA TRP A 21 3.31 -7.23 5.10
C TRP A 21 2.82 -7.63 6.47
N SER A 22 3.72 -7.56 7.47
CA SER A 22 3.42 -7.91 8.86
C SER A 22 3.41 -6.69 9.78
N SER A 23 4.06 -5.60 9.39
CA SER A 23 3.83 -4.28 9.97
C SER A 23 4.17 -3.16 9.00
N VAL A 24 3.54 -2.00 9.19
CA VAL A 24 3.98 -0.76 8.56
C VAL A 24 4.00 0.34 9.61
N GLU A 25 5.13 1.04 9.70
CA GLU A 25 5.31 2.16 10.63
C GLU A 25 5.53 3.46 9.85
N GLY A 26 4.76 4.49 10.24
CA GLY A 26 5.01 5.88 9.87
C GLY A 26 4.79 6.16 8.38
N PHE A 27 3.55 6.53 8.06
CA PHE A 27 3.23 7.22 6.82
C PHE A 27 3.09 8.72 7.09
N TYR A 28 3.54 9.53 6.14
CA TYR A 28 3.26 10.95 6.09
C TYR A 28 2.49 11.20 4.78
N CYS A 29 1.25 11.64 4.90
CA CYS A 29 0.52 12.19 3.78
C CYS A 29 0.53 13.71 3.94
N GLY A 30 1.27 14.40 3.07
CA GLY A 30 1.23 15.86 3.02
C GLY A 30 -0.14 16.31 2.55
N GLY A 31 -1.00 16.71 3.48
CA GLY A 31 -2.24 17.41 3.17
C GLY A 31 -1.98 18.91 2.91
N PRO A 32 -2.94 19.65 2.34
CA PRO A 32 -2.80 21.09 2.03
C PRO A 32 -2.54 21.99 3.25
N LEU A 33 -2.44 21.44 4.46
CA LEU A 33 -2.32 22.14 5.74
C LEU A 33 -1.20 21.61 6.65
N ASP A 34 -0.18 20.93 6.12
CA ASP A 34 0.96 20.39 6.90
C ASP A 34 0.52 19.53 8.10
N TRP A 35 -0.51 18.72 7.92
CA TRP A 35 -1.03 17.85 8.97
C TRP A 35 -0.23 16.55 9.08
N ASN A 36 0.38 16.37 10.25
CA ASN A 36 1.07 15.14 10.60
C ASN A 36 0.03 14.11 11.10
N LEU A 37 -0.41 13.23 10.22
CA LEU A 37 -1.15 12.03 10.59
C LEU A 37 -0.17 10.86 10.76
N ASN A 38 -0.27 10.14 11.88
CA ASN A 38 0.42 8.89 12.08
C ASN A 38 -0.51 7.75 11.68
N PHE A 39 -0.05 6.91 10.77
CA PHE A 39 -0.84 5.78 10.29
C PHE A 39 -0.35 4.48 10.91
N THR A 40 -1.29 3.61 11.25
CA THR A 40 -1.08 2.24 11.72
C THR A 40 -1.83 1.27 10.81
N ALA A 41 -1.19 0.16 10.46
CA ALA A 41 -1.82 -0.90 9.68
C ALA A 41 -2.90 -1.63 10.49
N GLY A 42 -4.07 -1.82 9.89
CA GLY A 42 -5.15 -2.72 10.32
C GLY A 42 -5.25 -3.95 9.42
N ASP A 43 -6.05 -4.93 9.82
CA ASP A 43 -6.45 -6.11 9.02
C ASP A 43 -5.32 -6.85 8.31
N MET A 44 -4.20 -7.02 9.03
CA MET A 44 -3.03 -7.74 8.55
C MET A 44 -3.25 -9.27 8.57
N PRO A 45 -2.58 -10.04 7.67
CA PRO A 45 -1.60 -9.60 6.69
C PRO A 45 -2.23 -8.99 5.43
N TRP A 46 -1.55 -8.01 4.82
CA TRP A 46 -1.87 -7.57 3.47
C TRP A 46 -1.12 -8.41 2.45
N HIS A 47 -1.78 -8.74 1.34
CA HIS A 47 -1.26 -9.64 0.33
C HIS A 47 -0.81 -8.86 -0.91
N LEU A 48 0.44 -9.09 -1.34
CA LEU A 48 0.99 -8.51 -2.57
C LEU A 48 0.92 -9.55 -3.68
N ASP A 49 0.11 -9.40 -4.72
CA ASP A 49 -0.02 -10.36 -5.83
C ASP A 49 0.61 -9.81 -7.11
N ALA A 50 1.68 -10.44 -7.61
CA ALA A 50 2.31 -10.00 -8.87
C ALA A 50 1.57 -10.54 -10.09
N THR A 51 1.30 -9.67 -11.06
CA THR A 51 0.51 -9.99 -12.26
C THR A 51 1.31 -9.91 -13.56
N SER A 52 2.37 -9.10 -13.62
CA SER A 52 3.17 -8.94 -14.84
C SER A 52 4.59 -8.46 -14.57
N TYR A 53 5.48 -8.68 -15.54
CA TYR A 53 6.86 -8.20 -15.53
C TYR A 53 7.28 -7.64 -16.89
N ALA A 54 7.96 -6.50 -16.86
CA ALA A 54 8.49 -5.79 -18.00
C ALA A 54 10.03 -5.90 -18.03
N PRO A 55 10.60 -6.77 -18.89
CA PRO A 55 12.05 -7.01 -18.91
C PRO A 55 12.89 -5.78 -19.29
N ALA A 56 12.33 -4.88 -20.12
CA ALA A 56 13.04 -3.69 -20.57
C ALA A 56 13.36 -2.70 -19.44
N THR A 57 12.55 -2.72 -18.37
CA THR A 57 12.68 -1.83 -17.21
C THR A 57 12.89 -2.61 -15.90
N ASP A 58 13.07 -3.93 -15.98
CA ASP A 58 13.19 -4.85 -14.84
C ASP A 58 12.08 -4.63 -13.78
N THR A 59 10.86 -4.30 -14.23
CA THR A 59 9.76 -3.88 -13.35
C THR A 59 8.68 -4.95 -13.26
N THR A 60 8.30 -5.33 -12.04
CA THR A 60 7.15 -6.18 -11.74
C THR A 60 5.97 -5.33 -11.31
N THR A 61 4.75 -5.66 -11.74
CA THR A 61 3.53 -4.96 -11.31
C THR A 61 2.51 -5.94 -10.80
N GLY A 62 1.59 -5.44 -9.98
CA GLY A 62 0.54 -6.25 -9.40
C GLY A 62 -0.37 -5.46 -8.47
N THR A 63 -1.05 -6.15 -7.56
CA THR A 63 -2.01 -5.58 -6.63
C THR A 63 -1.63 -5.88 -5.18
N LEU A 64 -1.71 -4.89 -4.31
CA LEU A 64 -1.72 -5.07 -2.86
C LEU A 64 -3.19 -5.10 -2.42
N THR A 65 -3.61 -6.12 -1.69
CA THR A 65 -4.97 -6.30 -1.19
C THR A 65 -4.97 -6.51 0.33
N GLY A 66 -6.11 -6.31 0.98
CA GLY A 66 -6.19 -6.37 2.44
C GLY A 66 -5.99 -5.03 3.13
N LEU A 67 -5.74 -3.94 2.39
CA LEU A 67 -5.35 -2.67 3.00
C LEU A 67 -6.43 -2.12 3.90
N SER A 68 -6.01 -1.78 5.12
CA SER A 68 -6.82 -1.09 6.11
C SER A 68 -5.87 -0.27 6.97
N LEU A 69 -6.12 1.02 7.10
CA LEU A 69 -5.25 1.94 7.83
C LEU A 69 -6.06 2.72 8.84
N HIS A 70 -5.48 2.92 10.01
CA HIS A 70 -5.99 3.87 10.99
C HIS A 70 -5.01 5.03 11.11
N ALA A 71 -5.49 6.26 11.04
CA ALA A 71 -4.71 7.47 11.14
C ALA A 71 -5.06 8.29 12.39
N VAL A 72 -4.03 8.73 13.10
CA VAL A 72 -4.14 9.59 14.28
C VAL A 72 -3.23 10.81 14.12
N GLY A 73 -3.86 11.99 14.09
CA GLY A 73 -3.19 13.29 14.23
C GLY A 73 -3.41 13.88 15.62
N SER A 74 -2.76 15.02 15.88
CA SER A 74 -2.89 15.74 17.15
C SER A 74 -4.31 16.21 17.47
N ALA A 75 -5.17 16.37 16.45
CA ALA A 75 -6.54 16.87 16.60
C ALA A 75 -7.55 16.15 15.70
N ALA A 76 -7.19 14.98 15.18
CA ALA A 76 -8.02 14.28 14.19
C ALA A 76 -7.72 12.78 14.13
N THR A 77 -8.73 12.03 13.71
CA THR A 77 -8.59 10.61 13.36
C THR A 77 -9.36 10.33 12.07
N ALA A 78 -8.91 9.32 11.33
CA ALA A 78 -9.61 8.79 10.17
C ALA A 78 -9.17 7.34 9.96
N ASP A 79 -10.07 6.52 9.44
CA ASP A 79 -9.76 5.20 8.90
C ASP A 79 -9.73 5.28 7.36
N PHE A 80 -8.90 4.45 6.75
CA PHE A 80 -8.82 4.30 5.31
C PHE A 80 -8.90 2.83 4.95
N ASP A 81 -9.95 2.43 4.24
CA ASP A 81 -10.20 1.04 3.86
C ASP A 81 -10.84 1.02 2.46
N GLY A 82 -11.09 -0.15 1.91
CA GLY A 82 -11.89 -0.30 0.71
C GLY A 82 -13.39 -0.10 0.97
N PRO A 83 -14.23 -0.29 -0.07
CA PRO A 83 -15.67 -0.02 -0.03
C PRO A 83 -16.47 -0.88 0.97
N GLY A 84 -15.85 -1.89 1.59
CA GLY A 84 -16.42 -2.68 2.67
C GLY A 84 -16.51 -1.94 4.01
N GLY A 85 -15.90 -0.76 4.12
CA GLY A 85 -15.87 0.04 5.34
C GLY A 85 -14.74 -0.32 6.30
N PRO A 86 -14.65 0.36 7.46
CA PRO A 86 -13.55 0.19 8.41
C PRO A 86 -13.41 -1.24 8.91
N GLY A 87 -12.20 -1.79 8.88
CA GLY A 87 -11.94 -3.14 9.40
C GLY A 87 -12.29 -4.25 8.41
N SER A 88 -12.60 -3.91 7.16
CA SER A 88 -13.07 -4.89 6.18
C SER A 88 -11.92 -5.56 5.43
N GLY A 89 -10.75 -4.91 5.36
CA GLY A 89 -9.62 -5.38 4.57
C GLY A 89 -9.96 -5.48 3.07
N THR A 90 -10.95 -4.72 2.60
CA THR A 90 -11.34 -4.72 1.17
C THR A 90 -10.56 -3.70 0.35
N GLY A 91 -9.67 -2.96 1.01
CA GLY A 91 -8.76 -2.03 0.38
C GLY A 91 -7.77 -2.72 -0.54
N SER A 92 -7.55 -2.08 -1.69
CA SER A 92 -6.64 -2.54 -2.72
C SER A 92 -5.98 -1.37 -3.43
N VAL A 93 -4.69 -1.52 -3.74
CA VAL A 93 -3.93 -0.55 -4.53
C VAL A 93 -3.07 -1.30 -5.56
N THR A 94 -2.73 -0.65 -6.66
CA THR A 94 -1.75 -1.23 -7.60
C THR A 94 -0.34 -0.96 -7.07
N PHE A 95 0.56 -1.92 -7.26
CA PHE A 95 1.99 -1.70 -7.02
C PHE A 95 2.82 -1.89 -8.30
N SER A 96 3.95 -1.21 -8.34
CA SER A 96 5.08 -1.54 -9.20
C SER A 96 6.36 -1.68 -8.37
N TYR A 97 7.18 -2.65 -8.71
CA TYR A 97 8.45 -2.93 -8.05
C TYR A 97 9.56 -2.95 -9.10
N ASP A 98 10.52 -2.06 -8.96
CA ASP A 98 11.73 -2.03 -9.78
C ASP A 98 12.78 -2.93 -9.13
N ASN A 99 13.13 -4.03 -9.81
CA ASN A 99 14.11 -4.98 -9.31
C ASN A 99 15.55 -4.45 -9.31
N ALA A 100 15.86 -3.44 -10.14
CA ALA A 100 17.18 -2.85 -10.24
C ALA A 100 17.41 -1.76 -9.18
N THR A 101 16.38 -0.96 -8.89
CA THR A 101 16.46 0.10 -7.86
C THR A 101 15.91 -0.33 -6.50
N HIS A 102 15.27 -1.50 -6.42
CA HIS A 102 14.60 -2.04 -5.23
C HIS A 102 13.53 -1.11 -4.66
N GLN A 103 12.85 -0.37 -5.55
CA GLN A 103 11.81 0.57 -5.16
C GLN A 103 10.42 0.00 -5.44
N LEU A 104 9.58 0.02 -4.42
CA LEU A 104 8.16 -0.26 -4.51
C LEU A 104 7.39 1.04 -4.62
N THR A 105 6.56 1.17 -5.64
CA THR A 105 5.64 2.28 -5.83
C THR A 105 4.21 1.77 -5.68
N LEU A 106 3.40 2.44 -4.88
CA LEU A 106 1.96 2.19 -4.73
C LEU A 106 1.20 3.31 -5.43
N THR A 107 0.24 2.95 -6.28
CA THR A 107 -0.56 3.88 -7.08
C THR A 107 -2.02 3.48 -7.16
N GLY A 108 -2.90 4.48 -7.14
CA GLY A 108 -4.34 4.30 -7.33
C GLY A 108 -4.96 3.44 -6.25
N GLY A 109 -6.13 2.88 -6.53
CA GLY A 109 -6.82 1.93 -5.65
C GLY A 109 -8.30 2.20 -5.52
N ASN A 110 -8.92 1.53 -4.55
CA ASN A 110 -10.33 1.69 -4.17
C ASN A 110 -10.48 2.20 -2.72
N MET A 111 -9.48 2.90 -2.21
CA MET A 111 -9.45 3.33 -0.81
C MET A 111 -10.37 4.52 -0.59
N GLU A 112 -11.08 4.52 0.53
CA GLU A 112 -12.02 5.54 0.96
C GLU A 112 -11.73 5.93 2.41
N ALA A 113 -12.01 7.18 2.76
CA ALA A 113 -11.93 7.66 4.13
C ALA A 113 -13.20 7.30 4.92
N TYR A 114 -13.03 6.93 6.19
CA TYR A 114 -14.10 6.59 7.11
C TYR A 114 -13.77 7.09 8.52
N ASN A 115 -14.79 7.11 9.40
CA ASN A 115 -14.65 7.50 10.80
C ASN A 115 -13.86 8.82 10.96
N VAL A 116 -14.12 9.78 10.06
CA VAL A 116 -13.40 11.03 10.00
C VAL A 116 -13.85 11.92 11.15
N HIS A 117 -12.91 12.24 12.03
CA HIS A 117 -13.19 13.01 13.23
C HIS A 117 -12.19 14.14 13.47
N GLY A 118 -12.66 15.15 14.21
CA GLY A 118 -11.84 16.25 14.68
C GLY A 118 -11.73 17.39 13.67
N ALA A 119 -10.59 18.07 13.68
CA ALA A 119 -10.40 19.32 12.94
C ALA A 119 -10.37 19.17 11.40
N ILE A 120 -10.40 17.92 10.90
CA ILE A 120 -10.35 17.62 9.47
C ILE A 120 -11.73 17.48 8.82
N ILE A 121 -12.81 17.42 9.61
CA ILE A 121 -14.17 17.33 9.08
C ILE A 121 -14.45 18.52 8.16
N GLY A 122 -14.99 18.23 6.97
CA GLY A 122 -15.27 19.24 5.94
C GLY A 122 -14.11 19.47 4.97
N LEU A 123 -12.90 19.05 5.32
CA LEU A 123 -11.75 18.95 4.40
C LEU A 123 -11.52 17.50 3.97
N LEU A 124 -11.74 16.57 4.88
CA LEU A 124 -11.93 15.15 4.64
C LEU A 124 -13.29 14.77 5.23
N ASN A 125 -14.02 13.92 4.52
CA ASN A 125 -15.32 13.40 4.94
C ASN A 125 -15.36 11.90 4.72
N ASP A 126 -16.27 11.23 5.42
CA ASP A 126 -16.55 9.82 5.19
C ASP A 126 -17.02 9.60 3.74
N GLY A 127 -16.45 8.61 3.07
CA GLY A 127 -16.68 8.28 1.67
C GLY A 127 -15.82 9.06 0.68
N ASP A 128 -14.96 9.97 1.12
CA ASP A 128 -14.02 10.64 0.22
C ASP A 128 -13.01 9.61 -0.34
N PRO A 129 -12.78 9.59 -1.67
CA PRO A 129 -11.79 8.69 -2.27
C PRO A 129 -10.38 9.12 -1.91
N VAL A 130 -9.50 8.14 -1.70
CA VAL A 130 -8.10 8.36 -1.33
C VAL A 130 -7.18 7.70 -2.34
N ASP A 131 -6.34 8.53 -2.96
CA ASP A 131 -5.32 8.06 -3.89
C ASP A 131 -4.01 7.80 -3.18
N PHE A 132 -3.40 6.65 -3.49
CA PHE A 132 -2.05 6.31 -3.07
C PHE A 132 -1.06 6.77 -4.13
N GLY A 133 0.02 7.41 -3.69
CA GLY A 133 1.08 7.92 -4.57
C GLY A 133 2.40 8.00 -3.83
N THR A 134 2.93 6.84 -3.43
CA THR A 134 4.16 6.76 -2.65
C THR A 134 5.14 5.77 -3.26
N THR A 135 6.43 6.12 -3.21
CA THR A 135 7.54 5.23 -3.56
C THR A 135 8.41 5.02 -2.32
N MET A 136 8.77 3.77 -2.05
CA MET A 136 9.56 3.38 -0.89
C MET A 136 10.61 2.32 -1.27
N PRO A 137 11.81 2.35 -0.66
CA PRO A 137 12.78 1.28 -0.84
C PRO A 137 12.34 0.02 -0.07
N VAL A 138 12.55 -1.16 -0.66
CA VAL A 138 12.35 -2.45 0.00
C VAL A 138 13.66 -2.93 0.60
N THR A 139 13.66 -3.26 1.89
CA THR A 139 14.83 -3.80 2.61
C THR A 139 14.46 -5.05 3.40
N PRO A 140 15.18 -6.17 3.25
CA PRO A 140 16.32 -6.37 2.35
C PRO A 140 15.89 -6.32 0.87
N ALA A 141 16.83 -5.96 0.00
CA ALA A 141 16.61 -5.91 -1.44
C ALA A 141 16.11 -7.27 -1.96
N GLN A 142 15.14 -7.23 -2.86
CA GLN A 142 14.45 -8.42 -3.37
C GLN A 142 14.47 -8.47 -4.90
N THR A 143 14.34 -9.67 -5.45
CA THR A 143 14.12 -9.88 -6.88
C THR A 143 12.80 -10.63 -7.06
N ILE A 144 11.82 -9.98 -7.66
CA ILE A 144 10.45 -10.47 -7.82
C ILE A 144 10.17 -10.55 -9.31
N ARG A 145 9.88 -11.75 -9.84
CA ARG A 145 9.52 -11.97 -11.25
C ARG A 145 8.41 -13.01 -11.36
N PRO A 146 7.41 -12.87 -12.24
CA PRO A 146 6.44 -13.91 -12.49
C PRO A 146 7.06 -15.20 -13.08
N ASP A 147 6.54 -16.37 -12.73
CA ASP A 147 6.95 -17.66 -13.31
C ASP A 147 6.73 -17.67 -14.82
N GLY A 148 7.68 -18.27 -15.54
CA GLY A 148 7.64 -18.40 -17.00
C GLY A 148 8.13 -17.17 -17.76
N VAL A 149 8.52 -16.09 -17.07
CA VAL A 149 9.22 -14.95 -17.72
C VAL A 149 10.72 -15.12 -17.55
N THR A 150 11.34 -15.82 -18.49
CA THR A 150 12.80 -15.85 -18.65
C THR A 150 13.25 -14.55 -19.31
N GLY A 151 14.05 -13.76 -18.58
CA GLY A 151 14.98 -12.79 -19.17
C GLY A 151 16.31 -13.46 -19.44
#